data_AF-M6W7G0-F1
#
_entry.id   AF-M6W7G0-F1
#
_cell.length_a   1.000
_cell.length_b   1.000
_cell.length_c   1.000
_cell.angle_alpha   90.00
_cell.angle_beta   90.00
_cell.angle_gamma   90.00
#
_symmetry.space_group_name_H-M   'P 1'
#
loop_
_entity.id
_entity.type
_entity.pdbx_description
1 polymer ?
#
loop_
_entity_poly.entity_id
_entity_poly.type
_entity_poly.pdbx_seq_one_letter_code
_entity_poly.pdbx_strand_id
1 'polypeptide(L)'
;MEESFSHFIEKLKADILDLYESGALKKIPENFSDYLLEILNSIWSSMEEGSLCVPVKKEWRDVLKLKPPGLVVDKFENKEWVYFEKTHRSKTDLESLLKERIQNDVPPKVDRHRAEKILKDLESKSFPLKEAQVKTILSCLNSSFHIVSGGPGTGKTTVVAFLLEILNQLGQLPSPEEIALVAPTGRAAQRLTESIQENLKKSPK
;
A
#
# COMPACT_ATOMS: atom_id res chain seq x y z
N MET A 1 4.96 -11.69 27.59
CA MET A 1 4.19 -11.17 26.45
C MET A 1 3.03 -12.10 26.11
N GLU A 2 3.26 -13.41 26.01
CA GLU A 2 2.21 -14.41 25.72
C GLU A 2 1.03 -14.43 26.73
N GLU A 3 1.29 -14.32 28.04
CA GLU A 3 0.21 -14.31 29.05
C GLU A 3 -0.72 -13.10 28.94
N SER A 4 -0.16 -11.90 28.69
CA SER A 4 -0.95 -10.68 28.48
C SER A 4 -1.77 -10.75 27.19
N PHE A 5 -1.28 -11.49 26.20
CA PHE A 5 -1.92 -11.67 24.90
C PHE A 5 -3.11 -12.64 24.99
N SER A 6 -2.89 -13.80 25.59
CA SER A 6 -3.95 -14.77 25.86
C SER A 6 -5.10 -14.11 26.64
N HIS A 7 -4.75 -13.30 27.65
CA HIS A 7 -5.73 -12.53 28.41
C HIS A 7 -6.52 -11.52 27.55
N PHE A 8 -5.87 -10.83 26.61
CA PHE A 8 -6.55 -9.88 25.72
C PHE A 8 -7.52 -10.58 24.77
N ILE A 9 -7.12 -11.68 24.13
CA ILE A 9 -7.99 -12.42 23.20
C ILE A 9 -9.16 -13.07 23.93
N GLU A 10 -8.92 -13.64 25.11
CA GLU A 10 -9.98 -14.18 25.96
C GLU A 10 -10.98 -13.11 26.38
N LYS A 11 -10.49 -11.92 26.75
CA LYS A 11 -11.35 -10.78 27.05
C LYS A 11 -12.14 -10.31 25.82
N LEU A 12 -11.48 -10.18 24.67
CA LEU A 12 -12.13 -9.77 23.42
C LEU A 12 -13.22 -10.78 23.01
N LYS A 13 -12.97 -12.07 23.17
CA LYS A 13 -13.97 -13.12 22.97
C LYS A 13 -15.17 -12.93 23.89
N ALA A 14 -14.94 -12.72 25.19
CA ALA A 14 -16.01 -12.47 26.16
C ALA A 14 -16.83 -11.23 25.80
N ASP A 15 -16.16 -10.12 25.48
CA ASP A 15 -16.82 -8.87 25.07
C ASP A 15 -17.68 -9.07 23.80
N ILE A 16 -17.19 -9.85 22.82
CA ILE A 16 -17.96 -10.18 21.60
C ILE A 16 -19.17 -11.06 21.92
N LEU A 17 -19.02 -12.04 22.82
CA LEU A 17 -20.12 -12.90 23.26
C LEU A 17 -21.21 -12.09 23.97
N ASP A 18 -20.83 -11.23 24.91
CA ASP A 18 -21.74 -10.36 25.67
C ASP A 18 -22.52 -9.41 24.73
N LEU A 19 -21.82 -8.80 23.77
CA LEU A 19 -22.45 -7.94 22.75
C LEU A 19 -23.39 -8.72 21.83
N TYR A 20 -23.05 -9.97 21.52
CA TYR A 20 -23.87 -10.80 20.66
C TYR A 20 -25.13 -11.30 21.39
N GLU A 21 -25.00 -11.74 22.64
CA GLU A 21 -26.11 -12.19 23.49
C GLU A 21 -27.10 -11.05 23.83
N SER A 22 -26.58 -9.85 24.04
CA SER A 22 -27.42 -8.67 24.29
C SER A 22 -28.16 -8.15 23.05
N GLY A 23 -27.65 -8.44 21.85
CA GLY A 23 -28.18 -7.92 20.58
C GLY A 23 -28.94 -8.93 19.71
N ALA A 24 -28.76 -10.25 19.90
CA ALA A 24 -29.26 -11.26 18.97
C ALA A 24 -30.35 -12.17 19.57
N LEU A 25 -31.54 -12.19 18.94
CA LEU A 25 -32.61 -13.17 19.19
C LEU A 25 -32.31 -14.57 18.59
N LYS A 26 -31.06 -14.87 18.25
CA LYS A 26 -30.68 -16.10 17.52
C LYS A 26 -29.99 -17.10 18.43
N LYS A 27 -30.35 -18.38 18.28
CA LYS A 27 -29.71 -19.50 18.96
C LYS A 27 -28.22 -19.56 18.59
N ILE A 28 -27.34 -19.46 19.58
CA ILE A 28 -25.89 -19.56 19.41
C ILE A 28 -25.52 -21.04 19.21
N PRO A 29 -24.74 -21.40 18.18
CA PRO A 29 -24.20 -22.76 18.03
C PRO A 29 -23.34 -23.14 19.22
N GLU A 30 -23.38 -24.40 19.67
CA GLU A 30 -22.58 -24.87 20.82
C GLU A 30 -21.08 -24.58 20.64
N ASN A 31 -20.56 -24.68 19.41
CA ASN A 31 -19.14 -24.44 19.10
C ASN A 31 -18.81 -22.97 18.80
N PHE A 32 -19.75 -22.03 19.00
CA PHE A 32 -19.54 -20.63 18.61
C PHE A 32 -18.37 -20.00 19.36
N SER A 33 -18.31 -20.19 20.68
CA SER A 33 -17.23 -19.65 21.51
C SER A 33 -15.86 -20.19 21.10
N ASP A 34 -15.76 -21.49 20.84
CA ASP A 34 -14.50 -22.15 20.50
C ASP A 34 -13.97 -21.70 19.13
N TYR A 35 -14.85 -21.66 18.12
CA TYR A 35 -14.46 -21.16 16.80
C TYR A 35 -14.20 -19.66 16.80
N LEU A 36 -14.92 -18.87 17.60
CA LEU A 36 -14.62 -17.45 17.76
C LEU A 36 -13.20 -17.27 18.32
N LEU A 37 -12.85 -18.01 19.37
CA LEU A 37 -11.49 -18.01 19.93
C LEU A 37 -10.44 -18.38 18.88
N GLU A 38 -10.71 -19.45 18.12
CA GLU A 38 -9.80 -19.92 17.07
C GLU A 38 -9.60 -18.86 15.97
N ILE A 39 -10.67 -18.19 15.53
CA ILE A 39 -10.63 -17.12 14.54
C ILE A 39 -9.78 -15.96 15.06
N LEU A 40 -10.05 -15.49 16.29
CA LEU A 40 -9.34 -14.35 16.89
C LEU A 40 -7.84 -14.63 17.00
N ASN A 41 -7.47 -15.82 17.50
CA ASN A 41 -6.09 -16.26 17.57
C ASN A 41 -5.43 -16.39 16.19
N SER A 42 -6.16 -16.92 15.20
CA SER A 42 -5.63 -17.08 13.84
C SER A 42 -5.33 -15.73 13.18
N ILE A 43 -6.25 -14.76 13.29
CA ILE A 43 -6.03 -13.40 12.75
C ILE A 43 -4.84 -12.77 13.45
N TRP A 44 -4.80 -12.82 14.78
CA TRP A 44 -3.71 -12.21 15.53
C TRP A 44 -2.34 -12.78 15.19
N SER A 45 -2.19 -14.11 15.20
CA SER A 45 -0.92 -14.76 14.88
C SER A 45 -0.44 -14.38 13.47
N SER A 46 -1.36 -14.28 12.51
CA SER A 46 -1.04 -13.85 11.16
C SER A 46 -0.65 -12.36 11.08
N MET A 47 -1.19 -11.51 11.96
CA MET A 47 -0.81 -10.09 12.05
C MET A 47 0.62 -9.87 12.56
N GLU A 48 1.15 -10.76 13.40
CA GLU A 48 2.55 -10.71 13.82
C GLU A 48 3.51 -10.95 12.64
N GLU A 49 3.05 -11.70 11.63
CA GLU A 49 3.75 -11.92 10.37
C GLU A 49 3.46 -10.83 9.32
N GLY A 50 2.67 -9.81 9.66
CA GLY A 50 2.32 -8.67 8.80
C GLY A 50 1.08 -8.86 7.93
N SER A 51 0.32 -9.95 8.11
CA SER A 51 -0.95 -10.16 7.40
C SER A 51 -2.10 -9.42 8.07
N LEU A 52 -3.12 -9.01 7.30
CA LEU A 52 -4.29 -8.29 7.85
C LEU A 52 -5.49 -9.20 8.15
N CYS A 53 -5.44 -10.45 7.65
CA CYS A 53 -6.54 -11.40 7.63
C CYS A 53 -6.05 -12.83 7.46
N VAL A 54 -6.95 -13.78 7.70
CA VAL A 54 -6.75 -15.20 7.43
C VAL A 54 -7.86 -15.76 6.55
N PRO A 55 -7.61 -16.82 5.76
CA PRO A 55 -8.64 -17.43 4.94
C PRO A 55 -9.71 -18.08 5.84
N VAL A 56 -10.97 -17.94 5.46
CA VAL A 56 -12.10 -18.54 6.20
C VAL A 56 -12.08 -20.06 6.06
N LYS A 57 -11.95 -20.77 7.18
CA LYS A 57 -12.11 -22.23 7.25
C LYS A 57 -13.58 -22.65 7.09
N LYS A 58 -13.81 -23.90 6.67
CA LYS A 58 -15.17 -24.42 6.41
C LYS A 58 -16.01 -24.41 7.69
N GLU A 59 -15.41 -24.84 8.79
CA GLU A 59 -15.98 -24.88 10.14
C GLU A 59 -16.35 -23.51 10.71
N TRP A 60 -15.67 -22.43 10.28
CA TRP A 60 -15.94 -21.07 10.76
C TRP A 60 -17.13 -20.40 10.08
N ARG A 61 -17.62 -20.94 8.96
CA ARG A 61 -18.63 -20.27 8.12
C ARG A 61 -19.92 -19.99 8.87
N ASP A 62 -20.39 -20.92 9.69
CA ASP A 62 -21.65 -20.76 10.40
C ASP A 62 -21.56 -19.72 11.52
N VAL A 63 -20.39 -19.63 12.19
CA VAL A 63 -20.08 -18.58 13.16
C VAL A 63 -19.98 -17.22 12.47
N LEU A 64 -19.25 -17.11 11.36
CA LEU A 64 -19.06 -15.84 10.66
C LEU A 64 -20.32 -15.32 9.97
N LYS A 65 -21.26 -16.20 9.55
CA LYS A 65 -22.59 -15.80 9.06
C LYS A 65 -23.41 -15.04 10.10
N LEU A 66 -23.15 -15.27 11.38
CA LEU A 66 -23.79 -14.55 12.47
C LEU A 66 -23.27 -13.12 12.61
N LYS A 67 -22.19 -12.75 11.90
CA LYS A 67 -21.56 -11.43 11.93
C LYS A 67 -21.19 -10.99 13.36
N PRO A 68 -20.32 -11.76 14.04
CA PRO A 68 -19.82 -11.35 15.35
C PRO A 68 -19.23 -9.93 15.28
N PRO A 69 -19.56 -9.05 16.24
CA PRO A 69 -19.02 -7.68 16.30
C PRO A 69 -17.50 -7.64 16.18
N GLY A 70 -16.98 -6.63 15.46
CA GLY A 70 -15.55 -6.44 15.28
C GLY A 70 -14.88 -7.38 14.27
N LEU A 71 -15.61 -8.31 13.67
CA LEU A 71 -15.11 -9.19 12.60
C LEU A 71 -15.83 -8.91 11.28
N VAL A 72 -15.07 -8.92 10.18
CA VAL A 72 -15.58 -8.71 8.83
C VAL A 72 -15.11 -9.84 7.93
N VAL A 73 -16.04 -10.40 7.14
CA VAL A 73 -15.71 -11.32 6.05
C VAL A 73 -15.76 -10.58 4.73
N ASP A 74 -14.68 -10.68 3.97
CA ASP A 74 -14.55 -10.08 2.64
C ASP A 74 -14.14 -11.15 1.62
N LYS A 75 -14.39 -10.89 0.34
CA LYS A 75 -14.09 -11.80 -0.77
C LYS A 75 -13.02 -11.25 -1.68
N PHE A 76 -11.94 -12.01 -1.84
CA PHE A 76 -10.84 -11.66 -2.74
C PHE A 76 -10.30 -12.93 -3.42
N GLU A 77 -10.07 -12.87 -4.73
CA GLU A 77 -9.63 -14.01 -5.57
C GLU A 77 -10.48 -15.28 -5.42
N ASN A 78 -11.81 -15.12 -5.40
CA ASN A 78 -12.78 -16.22 -5.18
C ASN A 78 -12.62 -16.96 -3.85
N LYS A 79 -11.93 -16.36 -2.86
CA LYS A 79 -11.79 -16.88 -1.49
C LYS A 79 -12.40 -15.90 -0.49
N GLU A 80 -12.88 -16.44 0.62
CA GLU A 80 -13.37 -15.67 1.76
C GLU A 80 -12.24 -15.48 2.78
N TRP A 81 -12.10 -14.26 3.27
CA TRP A 81 -11.09 -13.86 4.23
C TRP A 81 -11.75 -13.18 5.42
N VAL A 82 -11.29 -13.46 6.63
CA VAL A 82 -11.78 -12.82 7.85
C VAL A 82 -10.74 -11.84 8.38
N TYR A 83 -11.21 -10.65 8.73
CA TYR A 83 -10.44 -9.51 9.23
C TYR A 83 -10.99 -9.06 10.58
N PHE A 84 -10.15 -8.39 11.36
CA PHE A 84 -10.68 -7.40 12.30
C PHE A 84 -11.26 -6.21 11.53
N GLU A 85 -12.38 -5.68 12.01
CA GLU A 85 -13.06 -4.53 11.36
C GLU A 85 -12.10 -3.34 11.17
N LYS A 86 -11.22 -3.10 12.14
CA LYS A 86 -10.22 -2.02 12.06
C LYS A 86 -9.25 -2.19 10.89
N THR A 87 -8.69 -3.40 10.70
CA THR A 87 -7.73 -3.65 9.62
C THR A 87 -8.43 -3.72 8.26
N HIS A 88 -9.66 -4.25 8.22
CA HIS A 88 -10.52 -4.20 7.03
C HIS A 88 -10.79 -2.75 6.61
N ARG A 89 -11.15 -1.88 7.55
CA ARG A 89 -11.37 -0.45 7.26
C ARG A 89 -10.13 0.21 6.67
N SER A 90 -8.95 0.00 7.26
CA SER A 90 -7.70 0.54 6.71
C SER A 90 -7.41 0.03 5.29
N LYS A 91 -7.72 -1.24 5.00
CA LYS A 91 -7.64 -1.81 3.64
C LYS A 91 -8.61 -1.09 2.70
N THR A 92 -9.89 -0.98 3.05
CA THR A 92 -10.91 -0.38 2.17
C THR A 92 -10.66 1.10 1.93
N ASP A 93 -10.17 1.83 2.93
CA ASP A 93 -9.81 3.24 2.80
C ASP A 93 -8.68 3.42 1.78
N LEU A 94 -7.63 2.59 1.89
CA LEU A 94 -6.52 2.61 0.91
C LEU A 94 -7.00 2.22 -0.49
N GLU A 95 -7.82 1.18 -0.62
CA GLU A 95 -8.38 0.77 -1.91
C GLU A 95 -9.22 1.89 -2.55
N SER A 96 -10.03 2.58 -1.76
CA SER A 96 -10.84 3.70 -2.23
C SER A 96 -9.95 4.84 -2.73
N LEU A 97 -8.95 5.23 -1.94
CA LEU A 97 -7.99 6.28 -2.31
C LEU A 97 -7.21 5.94 -3.58
N LEU A 98 -6.82 4.68 -3.77
CA LEU A 98 -6.13 4.24 -4.98
C LEU A 98 -7.06 4.22 -6.19
N LYS A 99 -8.29 3.71 -6.04
CA LYS A 99 -9.30 3.72 -7.10
C LYS A 99 -9.62 5.14 -7.56
N GLU A 100 -9.81 6.06 -6.61
CA GLU A 100 -10.07 7.46 -6.89
C GLU A 100 -8.90 8.10 -7.66
N ARG A 101 -7.66 7.89 -7.22
CA ARG A 101 -6.47 8.40 -7.93
C ARG A 101 -6.32 7.84 -9.35
N ILE A 102 -6.65 6.58 -9.56
CA ILE A 102 -6.59 5.94 -10.88
C ILE A 102 -7.72 6.43 -11.79
N GLN A 103 -8.93 6.61 -11.25
CA GLN A 103 -10.09 7.06 -12.02
C GLN A 103 -10.02 8.55 -12.38
N ASN A 104 -9.51 9.38 -11.47
CA ASN A 104 -9.32 10.82 -11.67
C ASN A 104 -7.92 11.14 -12.22
N ASP A 105 -7.31 10.19 -12.95
CA ASP A 105 -5.98 10.38 -13.51
C ASP A 105 -5.98 11.51 -14.55
N VAL A 106 -5.28 12.58 -14.24
CA VAL A 106 -5.05 13.69 -15.17
C VAL A 106 -3.55 13.72 -15.48
N PRO A 107 -3.11 13.01 -16.54
CA PRO A 107 -1.70 12.96 -16.88
C PRO A 107 -1.17 14.34 -17.26
N PRO A 108 0.11 14.61 -16.99
CA PRO A 108 0.71 15.87 -17.41
C PRO A 108 0.67 15.96 -18.94
N LYS A 109 0.30 17.14 -19.46
CA LYS A 109 0.25 17.38 -20.91
C LYS A 109 1.66 17.62 -21.43
N VAL A 110 2.35 16.53 -21.73
CA VAL A 110 3.75 16.54 -22.18
C VAL A 110 3.85 16.23 -23.66
N ASP A 111 4.64 17.01 -24.41
CA ASP A 111 5.09 16.62 -25.74
C ASP A 111 6.08 15.45 -25.62
N ARG A 112 5.61 14.27 -25.99
CA ARG A 112 6.38 13.02 -25.93
C ARG A 112 7.66 13.08 -26.76
N HIS A 113 7.61 13.66 -27.96
CA HIS A 113 8.78 13.72 -28.83
C HIS A 113 9.86 14.61 -28.24
N ARG A 114 9.44 15.75 -27.66
CA ARG A 114 10.34 16.63 -26.91
C ARG A 114 10.92 15.94 -25.68
N ALA A 115 10.11 15.21 -24.91
CA ALA A 115 10.58 14.45 -23.76
C ALA A 115 11.61 13.37 -24.13
N GLU A 116 11.39 12.62 -25.20
CA GLU A 116 12.34 11.62 -25.71
C GLU A 116 13.66 12.26 -26.18
N LYS A 117 13.59 13.46 -26.78
CA LYS A 117 14.79 14.22 -27.16
C LYS A 117 15.58 14.69 -25.93
N ILE A 118 14.90 15.22 -24.90
CA ILE A 118 15.53 15.62 -23.64
C ILE A 118 16.18 14.41 -22.97
N LEU A 119 15.47 13.28 -22.90
CA LEU A 119 16.01 12.05 -22.32
C LEU A 119 17.31 11.60 -22.99
N LYS A 120 17.35 11.58 -24.34
CA LYS A 120 18.58 11.24 -25.09
C LYS A 120 19.73 12.21 -24.81
N ASP A 121 19.43 13.50 -24.70
CA ASP A 121 20.44 14.51 -24.36
C ASP A 121 21.00 14.30 -22.94
N LEU A 122 20.12 14.03 -21.96
CA LEU A 122 20.52 13.71 -20.59
C LEU A 122 21.38 12.44 -20.51
N GLU A 123 21.02 11.37 -21.21
CA GLU A 123 21.83 10.15 -21.29
C GLU A 123 23.22 10.43 -21.87
N SER A 124 23.32 11.28 -22.90
CA SER A 124 24.59 11.62 -23.55
C SER A 124 25.53 12.44 -22.66
N LYS A 125 24.97 13.26 -21.76
CA LYS A 125 25.72 14.14 -20.87
C LYS A 125 26.01 13.54 -19.49
N SER A 126 25.40 12.40 -19.18
CA SER A 126 25.57 11.71 -17.90
C SER A 126 26.03 10.26 -18.11
N PHE A 127 25.09 9.32 -18.15
CA PHE A 127 25.33 7.91 -18.41
C PHE A 127 24.12 7.28 -19.09
N PRO A 128 24.32 6.20 -19.89
CA PRO A 128 23.22 5.51 -20.53
C PRO A 128 22.32 4.81 -19.51
N LEU A 129 21.01 4.91 -19.69
CA LEU A 129 20.03 4.22 -18.87
C LEU A 129 19.74 2.82 -19.43
N LYS A 130 19.27 1.93 -18.55
CA LYS A 130 18.74 0.64 -18.97
C LYS A 130 17.38 0.84 -19.66
N GLU A 131 17.04 -0.03 -20.60
CA GLU A 131 15.75 -0.01 -21.31
C GLU A 131 14.54 0.06 -20.36
N ALA A 132 14.56 -0.71 -19.26
CA ALA A 132 13.50 -0.68 -18.25
C ALA A 132 13.38 0.69 -17.54
N GLN A 133 14.49 1.39 -17.30
CA GLN A 133 14.50 2.73 -16.71
C GLN A 133 13.91 3.75 -17.69
N VAL A 134 14.34 3.71 -18.96
CA VAL A 134 13.77 4.54 -20.04
C VAL A 134 12.26 4.34 -20.16
N LYS A 135 11.82 3.08 -20.23
CA LYS A 135 10.38 2.74 -20.30
C LYS A 135 9.62 3.30 -19.09
N THR A 136 10.18 3.18 -17.90
CA THR A 136 9.57 3.69 -16.65
C THR A 136 9.44 5.21 -16.67
N ILE A 137 10.52 5.92 -17.05
CA ILE A 137 10.50 7.39 -17.14
C ILE A 137 9.43 7.86 -18.12
N LEU A 138 9.39 7.26 -19.32
CA LEU A 138 8.39 7.63 -20.33
C LEU A 138 6.96 7.26 -19.91
N SER A 139 6.76 6.13 -19.21
CA SER A 139 5.43 5.81 -18.69
C SER A 139 4.98 6.81 -17.61
N CYS A 140 5.90 7.29 -16.78
CA CYS A 140 5.62 8.30 -15.75
C CYS A 140 5.04 9.60 -16.31
N LEU A 141 5.39 9.97 -17.56
CA LEU A 141 4.84 11.15 -18.22
C LEU A 141 3.38 10.97 -18.71
N ASN A 142 2.82 9.76 -18.64
CA ASN A 142 1.47 9.44 -19.13
C ASN A 142 0.47 9.12 -18.01
N SER A 143 0.82 9.30 -16.73
CA SER A 143 -0.14 9.22 -15.62
C SER A 143 0.33 10.10 -14.46
N SER A 144 -0.63 10.64 -13.71
CA SER A 144 -0.41 11.41 -12.47
C SER A 144 -0.08 10.53 -11.26
N PHE A 145 -0.29 9.21 -11.37
CA PHE A 145 0.04 8.24 -10.33
C PHE A 145 0.83 7.06 -10.88
N HIS A 146 2.01 6.80 -10.31
CA HIS A 146 2.89 5.71 -10.72
C HIS A 146 3.51 4.98 -9.54
N ILE A 147 3.62 3.66 -9.65
CA ILE A 147 4.37 2.82 -8.72
C ILE A 147 5.58 2.27 -9.45
N VAL A 148 6.77 2.69 -9.01
CA VAL A 148 8.05 2.19 -9.54
C VAL A 148 8.61 1.16 -8.57
N SER A 149 8.55 -0.12 -8.95
CA SER A 149 9.08 -1.23 -8.17
C SER A 149 10.44 -1.71 -8.71
N GLY A 150 11.21 -2.36 -7.85
CA GLY A 150 12.51 -2.93 -8.21
C GLY A 150 13.37 -3.19 -6.98
N GLY A 151 14.29 -4.16 -7.08
CA GLY A 151 15.19 -4.51 -5.98
C GLY A 151 16.15 -3.39 -5.55
N PRO A 152 16.93 -3.60 -4.48
CA PRO A 152 18.01 -2.70 -4.11
C PRO A 152 18.98 -2.48 -5.29
N GLY A 153 19.43 -1.24 -5.51
CA GLY A 153 20.40 -0.94 -6.57
C GLY A 153 19.87 -0.89 -8.01
N THR A 154 18.56 -1.05 -8.25
CA THR A 154 17.98 -0.97 -9.62
C THR A 154 17.87 0.46 -10.18
N GLY A 155 18.39 1.47 -9.47
CA GLY A 155 18.40 2.86 -9.93
C GLY A 155 17.04 3.55 -9.92
N LYS A 156 16.14 3.18 -9.00
CA LYS A 156 14.83 3.86 -8.83
C LYS A 156 14.99 5.37 -8.60
N THR A 157 15.96 5.78 -7.78
CA THR A 157 16.22 7.21 -7.54
C THR A 157 16.76 7.92 -8.79
N THR A 158 17.51 7.22 -9.63
CA THR A 158 17.96 7.72 -10.94
C THR A 158 16.77 7.97 -11.87
N VAL A 159 15.81 7.03 -11.92
CA VAL A 159 14.55 7.22 -12.68
C VAL A 159 13.83 8.48 -12.22
N VAL A 160 13.71 8.68 -10.90
CA VAL A 160 13.07 9.89 -10.34
C VAL A 160 13.85 11.15 -10.72
N ALA A 161 15.18 11.16 -10.62
CA ALA A 161 16.00 12.33 -10.96
C ALA A 161 15.89 12.72 -12.44
N PHE A 162 15.93 11.75 -13.35
CA PHE A 162 15.74 12.01 -14.80
C PHE A 162 14.32 12.51 -15.09
N LEU A 163 13.30 11.93 -14.44
CA LEU A 163 11.92 12.37 -14.59
C LEU A 163 11.76 13.85 -14.17
N LEU A 164 12.31 14.24 -13.01
CA LEU A 164 12.26 15.61 -12.52
C LEU A 164 12.96 16.57 -13.50
N GLU A 165 14.12 16.21 -14.02
CA GLU A 165 14.86 17.03 -14.98
C GLU A 165 14.12 17.17 -16.32
N ILE A 166 13.50 16.09 -16.82
CA ILE A 166 12.67 16.15 -18.02
C ILE A 166 11.48 17.08 -17.81
N LEU A 167 10.76 16.95 -16.69
CA LEU A 167 9.64 17.84 -16.36
C LEU A 167 10.10 19.30 -16.23
N ASN A 168 11.28 19.54 -15.66
CA ASN A 168 11.87 20.87 -15.54
C ASN A 168 12.14 21.50 -16.91
N GLN A 169 12.81 20.79 -17.82
CA GLN A 169 13.12 21.28 -19.17
C GLN A 169 11.89 21.42 -20.09
N LEU A 170 10.80 20.73 -19.75
CA LEU A 170 9.49 20.89 -20.38
C LEU A 170 8.69 22.07 -19.81
N GLY A 171 9.14 22.68 -18.70
CA GLY A 171 8.37 23.70 -17.97
C GLY A 171 7.09 23.14 -17.35
N GLN A 172 7.09 21.86 -17.00
CA GLN A 172 5.97 21.13 -16.39
C GLN A 172 6.23 20.76 -14.93
N LEU A 173 7.45 20.99 -14.42
CA LEU A 173 7.78 20.77 -13.02
C LEU A 173 7.11 21.87 -12.17
N PRO A 174 6.33 21.50 -11.14
CA PRO A 174 5.77 22.46 -10.19
C PRO A 174 6.84 23.29 -9.48
N SER A 175 6.42 24.35 -8.80
CA SER A 175 7.34 25.11 -7.96
C SER A 175 7.92 24.21 -6.85
N PRO A 176 9.18 24.41 -6.43
CA PRO A 176 9.80 23.56 -5.41
C PRO A 176 8.98 23.44 -4.10
N GLU A 177 8.21 24.47 -3.75
CA GLU A 177 7.33 24.51 -2.58
C GLU A 177 6.12 23.55 -2.70
N GLU A 178 5.76 23.16 -3.91
CA GLU A 178 4.68 22.21 -4.22
C GLU A 178 5.16 20.75 -4.27
N ILE A 179 6.47 20.50 -4.15
CA ILE A 179 7.07 19.16 -4.28
C ILE A 179 7.48 18.64 -2.90
N ALA A 180 6.87 17.51 -2.49
CA ALA A 180 7.23 16.81 -1.27
C ALA A 180 8.00 15.51 -1.56
N LEU A 181 9.16 15.34 -0.92
CA LEU A 181 9.92 14.10 -0.89
C LEU A 181 9.74 13.42 0.46
N VAL A 182 9.12 12.24 0.47
CA VAL A 182 8.74 11.55 1.71
C VAL A 182 9.32 10.14 1.77
N ALA A 183 9.66 9.69 2.98
CA ALA A 183 10.09 8.34 3.27
C ALA A 183 9.60 7.93 4.67
N PRO A 184 9.42 6.62 4.94
CA PRO A 184 8.80 6.15 6.19
C PRO A 184 9.69 6.34 7.43
N THR A 185 11.00 6.58 7.26
CA THR A 185 11.94 6.79 8.36
C THR A 185 12.88 7.95 8.07
N GLY A 186 13.35 8.64 9.10
CA GLY A 186 14.23 9.80 8.95
C GLY A 186 15.54 9.49 8.21
N ARG A 187 16.15 8.32 8.47
CA ARG A 187 17.35 7.88 7.73
C ARG A 187 17.08 7.63 6.25
N ALA A 188 15.90 7.10 5.91
CA ALA A 188 15.52 6.92 4.51
C ALA A 188 15.23 8.26 3.82
N ALA A 189 14.61 9.21 4.53
CA ALA A 189 14.33 10.55 4.00
C ALA A 189 15.63 11.33 3.72
N GLN A 190 16.60 11.25 4.63
CA GLN A 190 17.91 11.87 4.44
C GLN A 190 18.60 11.30 3.18
N ARG A 191 18.67 9.97 3.05
CA ARG A 191 19.26 9.30 1.87
C ARG A 191 18.52 9.64 0.57
N LEU A 192 17.18 9.72 0.60
CA LEU A 192 16.38 10.11 -0.55
C LEU A 192 16.77 11.52 -1.01
N THR A 193 16.87 12.45 -0.07
CA THR A 193 17.22 13.85 -0.34
C THR A 193 18.63 13.97 -0.92
N GLU A 194 19.63 13.36 -0.25
CA GLU A 194 21.02 13.35 -0.71
C GLU A 194 21.14 12.76 -2.12
N SER A 195 20.51 11.61 -2.36
CA SER A 195 20.58 10.94 -3.65
C SER A 195 19.93 11.75 -4.78
N ILE A 196 18.79 12.39 -4.55
CA ILE A 196 18.15 13.26 -5.56
C ILE A 196 19.04 14.47 -5.83
N GLN A 197 19.56 15.14 -4.80
CA GLN A 197 20.45 16.29 -4.97
C GLN A 197 21.74 15.93 -5.73
N GLU A 198 22.35 14.78 -5.43
CA GLU A 198 23.53 14.31 -6.16
C GLU A 198 23.25 14.01 -7.62
N ASN A 199 22.12 13.37 -7.93
CA ASN A 199 21.76 13.07 -9.32
C ASN A 199 21.43 14.35 -10.10
N LEU A 200 20.71 15.31 -9.49
CA LEU A 200 20.43 16.61 -10.12
C LEU A 200 21.69 17.46 -10.33
N LYS A 201 22.70 17.37 -9.45
CA LYS A 201 24.01 18.01 -9.67
C LYS A 201 24.80 17.39 -10.82
N LYS A 202 24.59 16.10 -11.09
CA LYS A 202 25.19 15.38 -12.22
C LYS A 202 24.42 15.60 -13.52
N SER A 203 23.18 16.08 -13.45
CA SER A 203 22.46 16.56 -14.61
C SER A 203 23.10 17.87 -15.10
N PRO A 204 23.37 18.00 -16.40
CA PRO A 204 23.98 19.19 -17.00
C PRO A 204 23.05 20.39 -16.86
N LYS A 205 23.60 21.57 -16.53
CA LYS A 205 22.90 22.85 -16.56
C LYS A 205 22.51 23.27 -17.98
#